data_AF-A0A377G907-F1
#
_entry.id   AF-A0A377G907-F1
#
_cell.length_a   1.000
_cell.length_b   1.000
_cell.length_c   1.000
_cell.angle_alpha   90.00
_cell.angle_beta   90.00
_cell.angle_gamma   90.00
#
_symmetry.space_group_name_H-M   'P 1'
#
loop_
_entity.id
_entity.type
_entity.pdbx_description
1 polymer ?
#
loop_
_entity_poly.entity_id
_entity_poly.type
_entity_poly.pdbx_seq_one_letter_code
_entity_poly.pdbx_strand_id
1 'polypeptide(L)'
;MQSKTENQSLYGITPPDMHLLMQLKKRSSLEKGKTFQCYVTSLRRLSSFFDSLNASMSEIPENYRFQIAIGVKNDLLEHWFIVDFYYKEGVFNTFTLDAFNMHGPLKSFFDQLRAAFPDGKHYYFDGRDGNIQYSGKHCQTFVREHAALLLNICPADLYELLEKVTILEGSKHENIKMFTLADFSKEGMELLTPLIRSIQSMKAYNKLPENIKQSKASTDGDSLEQWIQKKRVFCPVKGSFLNYSIHAKDAIYARKLEKNKEVVQISVEEYLNDSQKLVF
;
A
#
# COMPACT_ATOMS: atom_id res chain seq x y z
N MET A 1 20.72 13.36 -32.82
CA MET A 1 20.12 13.76 -31.53
C MET A 1 19.03 12.76 -31.18
N GLN A 2 19.42 11.65 -30.56
CA GLN A 2 18.52 10.55 -30.20
C GLN A 2 18.29 10.56 -28.67
N SER A 3 17.10 10.06 -28.32
CA SER A 3 16.35 10.23 -27.09
C SER A 3 17.13 10.07 -25.79
N LYS A 4 16.96 11.07 -24.91
CA LYS A 4 17.27 10.99 -23.48
C LYS A 4 16.44 9.88 -22.82
N THR A 5 17.14 8.82 -22.41
CA THR A 5 16.96 8.08 -21.15
C THR A 5 15.56 8.11 -20.54
N GLU A 6 14.79 7.06 -20.83
CA GLU A 6 13.60 6.66 -20.06
C GLU A 6 14.01 6.42 -18.61
N ASN A 7 13.74 7.42 -17.77
CA ASN A 7 13.96 7.36 -16.34
C ASN A 7 12.84 6.51 -15.73
N GLN A 8 13.15 5.22 -15.56
CA GLN A 8 12.52 4.20 -14.70
C GLN A 8 11.36 4.71 -13.82
N SER A 9 10.16 4.85 -14.39
CA SER A 9 8.92 4.89 -13.62
C SER A 9 8.58 3.48 -13.18
N LEU A 10 8.35 3.29 -11.87
CA LEU A 10 7.83 2.04 -11.30
C LEU A 10 6.64 1.52 -12.14
N TYR A 11 6.88 0.39 -12.80
CA TYR A 11 6.00 -0.49 -13.60
C TYR A 11 4.54 -0.04 -13.81
N GLY A 12 4.14 0.26 -15.05
CA GLY A 12 2.73 0.33 -15.45
C GLY A 12 2.28 -1.00 -16.07
N ILE A 13 1.14 -1.57 -15.66
CA ILE A 13 0.72 -2.94 -16.08
C ILE A 13 -0.36 -2.89 -17.16
N THR A 14 -0.13 -3.53 -18.29
CA THR A 14 -1.13 -3.90 -19.32
C THR A 14 -0.94 -5.38 -19.72
N PRO A 15 -1.00 -5.88 -20.97
CA PRO A 15 -2.11 -6.80 -21.26
C PRO A 15 -1.89 -8.28 -20.86
N PRO A 16 -0.74 -8.89 -21.12
CA PRO A 16 -0.32 -10.14 -20.46
C PRO A 16 0.23 -9.90 -19.04
N ASP A 17 0.40 -8.66 -18.62
CA ASP A 17 1.14 -8.29 -17.42
C ASP A 17 0.36 -8.61 -16.14
N MET A 18 -0.91 -8.98 -16.31
CA MET A 18 -1.67 -9.74 -15.34
C MET A 18 -2.03 -11.18 -15.75
N HIS A 19 -1.81 -11.62 -17.00
CA HIS A 19 -1.83 -13.06 -17.35
C HIS A 19 -1.06 -13.92 -16.34
N LEU A 20 -0.12 -13.24 -15.70
CA LEU A 20 0.82 -13.76 -14.78
C LEU A 20 0.67 -13.29 -13.33
N LEU A 21 -0.02 -12.20 -12.90
CA LEU A 21 -0.32 -12.09 -11.44
C LEU A 21 -0.96 -13.42 -10.93
N MET A 22 -1.58 -14.07 -11.90
CA MET A 22 -2.29 -15.32 -11.99
C MET A 22 -1.51 -16.60 -12.33
N GLN A 23 -0.20 -16.59 -12.61
CA GLN A 23 0.62 -17.72 -12.14
C GLN A 23 1.43 -17.36 -10.89
N LEU A 24 1.62 -16.07 -10.60
CA LEU A 24 2.59 -15.53 -9.64
C LEU A 24 2.24 -15.74 -8.17
N LYS A 25 1.10 -16.37 -7.95
CA LYS A 25 0.82 -17.07 -6.70
C LYS A 25 0.19 -18.45 -6.90
N LYS A 26 0.15 -18.94 -8.13
CA LYS A 26 -0.09 -20.35 -8.46
C LYS A 26 0.99 -21.28 -7.86
N ARG A 27 2.06 -20.69 -7.30
CA ARG A 27 3.26 -21.34 -6.75
C ARG A 27 3.68 -20.85 -5.35
N SER A 28 3.38 -19.61 -4.97
CA SER A 28 3.99 -18.97 -3.79
C SER A 28 3.42 -19.44 -2.44
N SER A 29 2.71 -20.56 -2.41
CA SER A 29 2.19 -21.17 -1.19
C SER A 29 1.95 -22.68 -1.26
N LEU A 30 2.48 -23.40 -2.25
CA LEU A 30 2.57 -24.87 -2.12
C LEU A 30 3.48 -25.26 -0.92
N GLU A 31 4.31 -24.32 -0.45
CA GLU A 31 5.35 -24.43 0.58
C GLU A 31 5.24 -23.25 1.56
N LYS A 32 5.44 -23.47 2.85
CA LYS A 32 5.29 -22.47 3.93
C LYS A 32 6.09 -21.18 3.65
N GLY A 33 5.44 -20.00 3.67
CA GLY A 33 6.15 -18.72 3.82
C GLY A 33 5.43 -17.49 3.25
N LYS A 34 5.31 -16.43 4.07
CA LYS A 34 4.74 -15.13 3.68
C LYS A 34 5.59 -14.51 2.55
N THR A 35 5.07 -14.50 1.33
CA THR A 35 5.66 -13.77 0.20
C THR A 35 4.90 -12.47 -0.03
N PHE A 36 5.66 -11.37 -0.15
CA PHE A 36 5.15 -10.03 -0.43
C PHE A 36 4.51 -9.99 -1.83
N GLN A 37 3.21 -9.74 -1.92
CA GLN A 37 2.45 -9.68 -3.18
C GLN A 37 1.85 -8.30 -3.37
N CYS A 38 2.69 -7.29 -3.54
CA CYS A 38 2.23 -5.96 -3.94
C CYS A 38 2.65 -5.70 -5.38
N TYR A 39 1.64 -5.56 -6.24
CA TYR A 39 1.78 -5.24 -7.65
C TYR A 39 1.61 -3.74 -7.86
N VAL A 40 2.12 -3.20 -8.96
CA VAL A 40 2.07 -1.76 -9.22
C VAL A 40 1.29 -1.50 -10.49
N THR A 41 0.28 -0.66 -10.47
CA THR A 41 -0.44 -0.26 -11.69
C THR A 41 -0.73 1.24 -11.69
N SER A 42 -1.22 1.75 -12.81
CA SER A 42 -1.68 3.14 -12.93
C SER A 42 -3.21 3.19 -12.96
N LEU A 43 -3.80 4.27 -12.46
CA LEU A 43 -5.25 4.51 -12.50
C LEU A 43 -5.82 4.37 -13.92
N ARG A 44 -5.06 4.75 -14.96
CA ARG A 44 -5.47 4.67 -16.37
C ARG A 44 -5.61 3.25 -16.92
N ARG A 45 -4.99 2.27 -16.27
CA ARG A 45 -4.94 0.87 -16.71
C ARG A 45 -5.81 -0.04 -15.82
N LEU A 46 -6.57 0.54 -14.90
CA LEU A 46 -7.37 -0.22 -13.94
C LEU A 46 -8.54 -0.96 -14.57
N SER A 47 -9.29 -0.35 -15.49
CA SER A 47 -10.38 -1.06 -16.18
C SER A 47 -9.88 -2.36 -16.82
N SER A 48 -8.84 -2.27 -17.67
CA SER A 48 -8.27 -3.45 -18.32
C SER A 48 -7.69 -4.48 -17.35
N PHE A 49 -7.14 -4.00 -16.23
CA PHE A 49 -6.67 -4.86 -15.15
C PHE A 49 -7.85 -5.60 -14.51
N PHE A 50 -8.90 -4.90 -14.09
CA PHE A 50 -10.07 -5.50 -13.48
C PHE A 50 -10.80 -6.45 -14.42
N ASP A 51 -10.94 -6.11 -15.70
CA ASP A 51 -11.53 -6.98 -16.71
C ASP A 51 -10.76 -8.32 -16.80
N SER A 52 -9.43 -8.26 -16.81
CA SER A 52 -8.57 -9.45 -16.83
C SER A 52 -8.71 -10.29 -15.55
N LEU A 53 -8.75 -9.63 -14.39
CA LEU A 53 -8.91 -10.29 -13.10
C LEU A 53 -10.28 -10.97 -12.96
N ASN A 54 -11.34 -10.28 -13.37
CA ASN A 54 -12.72 -10.78 -13.34
C ASN A 54 -12.90 -11.99 -14.27
N ALA A 55 -12.35 -11.91 -15.49
CA ALA A 55 -12.37 -13.02 -16.45
C ALA A 55 -11.69 -14.30 -15.96
N SER A 56 -10.84 -14.18 -14.93
CA SER A 56 -10.00 -15.26 -14.42
C SER A 56 -10.37 -15.67 -12.97
N MET A 57 -11.50 -15.18 -12.43
CA MET A 57 -11.91 -15.44 -11.04
C MET A 57 -12.00 -16.94 -10.69
N SER A 58 -12.41 -17.77 -11.65
CA SER A 58 -12.50 -19.23 -11.47
C SER A 58 -11.15 -19.91 -11.20
N GLU A 59 -10.02 -19.26 -11.52
CA GLU A 59 -8.68 -19.78 -11.29
C GLU A 59 -8.04 -19.33 -9.97
N ILE A 60 -8.75 -18.49 -9.19
CA ILE A 60 -8.20 -17.85 -7.99
C ILE A 60 -8.49 -18.73 -6.77
N PRO A 61 -7.45 -19.15 -6.01
CA PRO A 61 -7.64 -19.95 -4.80
C PRO A 61 -8.49 -19.23 -3.76
N GLU A 62 -9.31 -19.98 -3.02
CA GLU A 62 -10.01 -19.47 -1.85
C GLU A 62 -9.01 -18.89 -0.83
N ASN A 63 -9.40 -17.80 -0.16
CA ASN A 63 -8.55 -17.05 0.77
C ASN A 63 -7.31 -16.39 0.15
N TYR A 64 -7.29 -16.20 -1.17
CA TYR A 64 -6.18 -15.55 -1.84
C TYR A 64 -6.15 -14.05 -1.53
N ARG A 65 -5.08 -13.59 -0.89
CA ARG A 65 -4.81 -12.17 -0.66
C ARG A 65 -3.66 -11.57 -1.49
N PHE A 66 -3.83 -10.40 -2.08
CA PHE A 66 -2.75 -9.65 -2.72
C PHE A 66 -2.94 -8.15 -2.54
N GLN A 67 -1.97 -7.35 -2.97
CA GLN A 67 -2.00 -5.89 -2.87
C GLN A 67 -1.68 -5.26 -4.21
N ILE A 68 -2.21 -4.05 -4.42
CA ILE A 68 -1.92 -3.22 -5.58
C ILE A 68 -1.59 -1.81 -5.11
N ALA A 69 -0.39 -1.36 -5.42
CA ALA A 69 0.01 0.03 -5.41
C ALA A 69 -0.51 0.73 -6.68
N ILE A 70 -1.32 1.76 -6.53
CA ILE A 70 -1.95 2.47 -7.65
C ILE A 70 -1.33 3.86 -7.74
N GLY A 71 -0.60 4.09 -8.84
CA GLY A 71 -0.06 5.38 -9.22
C GLY A 71 -1.09 6.22 -9.98
N VAL A 72 -1.27 7.45 -9.53
CA VAL A 72 -2.03 8.50 -10.20
C VAL A 72 -1.02 9.53 -10.69
N LYS A 73 -0.86 9.61 -12.02
CA LYS A 73 0.01 10.59 -12.65
C LYS A 73 -0.75 11.41 -13.68
N ASN A 74 -0.79 12.71 -13.47
CA ASN A 74 -1.14 13.71 -14.47
C ASN A 74 -0.13 14.86 -14.40
N ASP A 75 -0.29 15.88 -15.24
CA ASP A 75 0.69 16.97 -15.38
C ASP A 75 0.90 17.78 -14.09
N LEU A 76 -0.03 17.69 -13.12
CA LEU A 76 -0.04 18.47 -11.89
C LEU A 76 0.12 17.63 -10.62
N LEU A 77 0.04 16.30 -10.74
CA LEU A 77 -0.09 15.42 -9.60
C LEU A 77 0.59 14.07 -9.84
N GLU A 78 1.47 13.71 -8.92
CA GLU A 78 1.97 12.36 -8.74
C GLU A 78 1.58 11.87 -7.34
N HIS A 79 0.70 10.86 -7.30
CA HIS A 79 0.22 10.30 -6.04
C HIS A 79 0.12 8.78 -6.11
N TRP A 80 0.24 8.15 -4.95
CA TRP A 80 0.22 6.71 -4.81
C TRP A 80 -0.62 6.33 -3.59
N PHE A 81 -1.49 5.35 -3.77
CA PHE A 81 -2.23 4.70 -2.68
C PHE A 81 -2.15 3.18 -2.84
N ILE A 82 -2.54 2.44 -1.81
CA ILE A 82 -2.52 0.98 -1.83
C ILE A 82 -3.93 0.41 -1.64
N VAL A 83 -4.18 -0.71 -2.32
CA VAL A 83 -5.39 -1.49 -2.18
C VAL A 83 -5.00 -2.92 -1.87
N ASP A 84 -5.49 -3.45 -0.76
CA ASP A 84 -5.44 -4.85 -0.41
C ASP A 84 -6.67 -5.55 -0.99
N PHE A 85 -6.48 -6.69 -1.65
CA PHE A 85 -7.51 -7.54 -2.23
C PHE A 85 -7.51 -8.87 -1.50
N TYR A 86 -8.71 -9.35 -1.15
CA TYR A 86 -8.90 -10.65 -0.52
C TYR A 86 -10.08 -11.38 -1.18
N TYR A 87 -9.75 -12.48 -1.86
CA TYR A 87 -10.71 -13.37 -2.48
C TYR A 87 -11.26 -14.34 -1.44
N LYS A 88 -12.56 -14.25 -1.20
CA LYS A 88 -13.28 -15.11 -0.25
C LYS A 88 -14.70 -15.32 -0.74
N GLU A 89 -15.24 -16.53 -0.60
CA GLU A 89 -16.62 -16.88 -0.95
C GLU A 89 -16.96 -16.53 -2.41
N GLY A 90 -15.98 -16.68 -3.32
CA GLY A 90 -16.17 -16.38 -4.73
C GLY A 90 -16.19 -14.88 -5.09
N VAL A 91 -15.91 -13.98 -4.15
CA VAL A 91 -15.94 -12.52 -4.39
C VAL A 91 -14.66 -11.84 -3.94
N PHE A 92 -14.35 -10.69 -4.55
CA PHE A 92 -13.24 -9.83 -4.14
C PHE A 92 -13.67 -8.79 -3.13
N ASN A 93 -13.18 -8.94 -1.90
CA ASN A 93 -13.23 -7.89 -0.90
C ASN A 93 -11.96 -7.04 -0.97
N THR A 94 -12.06 -5.75 -0.68
CA THR A 94 -10.90 -4.86 -0.77
C THR A 94 -10.77 -3.93 0.41
N PHE A 95 -9.55 -3.65 0.84
CA PHE A 95 -9.23 -2.58 1.78
C PHE A 95 -8.31 -1.54 1.13
N THR A 96 -8.81 -0.32 0.96
CA THR A 96 -8.06 0.79 0.37
C THR A 96 -7.49 1.71 1.45
N LEU A 97 -6.19 2.00 1.34
CA LEU A 97 -5.47 2.88 2.25
C LEU A 97 -4.72 3.97 1.45
N ASP A 98 -5.19 5.21 1.60
CA ASP A 98 -4.51 6.40 1.11
C ASP A 98 -3.98 7.21 2.29
N ALA A 99 -2.64 7.25 2.44
CA ALA A 99 -2.00 7.98 3.52
C ALA A 99 -2.28 9.49 3.47
N PHE A 100 -2.47 10.05 2.26
CA PHE A 100 -2.69 11.48 2.03
C PHE A 100 -4.18 11.86 2.04
N ASN A 101 -5.08 10.87 1.93
CA ASN A 101 -6.53 11.02 1.88
C ASN A 101 -7.02 11.87 0.69
N MET A 102 -6.60 11.53 -0.53
CA MET A 102 -6.96 12.31 -1.72
C MET A 102 -8.25 11.82 -2.39
N HIS A 103 -9.37 12.45 -2.06
CA HIS A 103 -10.71 12.01 -2.50
C HIS A 103 -10.94 11.97 -4.03
N GLY A 104 -10.30 12.85 -4.82
CA GLY A 104 -10.58 12.98 -6.25
C GLY A 104 -10.29 11.71 -7.07
N PRO A 105 -9.02 11.26 -7.16
CA PRO A 105 -8.66 10.03 -7.87
C PRO A 105 -9.29 8.77 -7.29
N LEU A 106 -9.57 8.77 -5.97
CA LEU A 106 -10.23 7.66 -5.30
C LEU A 106 -11.66 7.43 -5.80
N LYS A 107 -12.42 8.49 -6.14
CA LYS A 107 -13.77 8.31 -6.70
C LYS A 107 -13.74 7.51 -8.00
N SER A 108 -12.86 7.88 -8.94
CA SER A 108 -12.74 7.17 -10.23
C SER A 108 -12.26 5.72 -10.05
N PHE A 109 -11.39 5.48 -9.07
CA PHE A 109 -10.98 4.14 -8.68
C PHE A 109 -12.17 3.32 -8.18
N PHE A 110 -12.94 3.84 -7.22
CA PHE A 110 -14.09 3.16 -6.64
C PHE A 110 -15.24 2.93 -7.62
N ASP A 111 -15.45 3.85 -8.57
CA ASP A 111 -16.42 3.67 -9.65
C ASP A 111 -16.04 2.46 -10.54
N GLN A 112 -14.75 2.33 -10.91
CA GLN A 112 -14.25 1.17 -11.68
C GLN A 112 -14.28 -0.13 -10.87
N LEU A 113 -13.91 -0.08 -9.59
CA LEU A 113 -13.87 -1.25 -8.72
C LEU A 113 -15.26 -1.88 -8.54
N ARG A 114 -16.30 -1.06 -8.32
CA ARG A 114 -17.68 -1.52 -8.18
C ARG A 114 -18.26 -2.08 -9.47
N ALA A 115 -17.89 -1.48 -10.60
CA ALA A 115 -18.32 -2.01 -11.89
C ALA A 115 -17.74 -3.41 -12.15
N ALA A 116 -16.50 -3.66 -11.71
CA ALA A 116 -15.84 -4.95 -11.87
C ALA A 116 -16.25 -5.99 -10.83
N PHE A 117 -16.47 -5.59 -9.57
CA PHE A 117 -16.75 -6.50 -8.44
C PHE A 117 -17.96 -6.03 -7.63
N PRO A 118 -19.18 -6.03 -8.20
CA PRO A 118 -20.36 -5.42 -7.58
C PRO A 118 -20.76 -6.05 -6.24
N ASP A 119 -20.53 -7.35 -6.08
CA ASP A 119 -20.88 -8.12 -4.88
C ASP A 119 -19.80 -8.06 -3.78
N GLY A 120 -18.65 -7.46 -4.08
CA GLY A 120 -17.53 -7.33 -3.16
C GLY A 120 -17.79 -6.29 -2.06
N LYS A 121 -17.28 -6.54 -0.86
CA LYS A 121 -17.25 -5.52 0.21
C LYS A 121 -15.99 -4.68 0.06
N HIS A 122 -16.15 -3.37 -0.16
CA HIS A 122 -15.04 -2.45 -0.37
C HIS A 122 -14.91 -1.49 0.81
N TYR A 123 -13.76 -1.55 1.49
CA TYR A 123 -13.45 -0.75 2.65
C TYR A 123 -12.45 0.34 2.31
N TYR A 124 -12.61 1.51 2.93
CA TYR A 124 -11.72 2.65 2.76
C TYR A 124 -11.36 3.25 4.12
N PHE A 125 -10.06 3.32 4.41
CA PHE A 125 -9.58 4.08 5.55
C PHE A 125 -9.63 5.56 5.23
N ASP A 126 -10.50 6.27 5.93
CA ASP A 126 -10.64 7.70 5.83
C ASP A 126 -9.76 8.42 6.85
N GLY A 127 -8.74 9.11 6.35
CA GLY A 127 -7.83 9.91 7.16
C GLY A 127 -8.43 11.21 7.71
N ARG A 128 -9.75 11.43 7.67
CA ARG A 128 -10.40 12.68 8.16
C ARG A 128 -10.03 13.04 9.61
N ASP A 129 -9.81 12.06 10.47
CA ASP A 129 -9.38 12.28 11.86
C ASP A 129 -7.88 12.62 11.98
N GLY A 130 -7.13 12.46 10.89
CA GLY A 130 -5.73 12.83 10.78
C GLY A 130 -5.06 12.12 9.61
N ASN A 131 -4.76 12.87 8.54
CA ASN A 131 -3.97 12.33 7.43
C ASN A 131 -2.64 11.80 7.97
N ILE A 132 -2.30 10.56 7.60
CA ILE A 132 -1.03 9.93 7.97
C ILE A 132 0.11 10.70 7.28
N GLN A 133 -0.07 11.00 6.00
CA GLN A 133 0.84 11.77 5.18
C GLN A 133 0.40 13.23 5.11
N TYR A 134 1.32 14.11 5.44
CA TYR A 134 1.20 15.56 5.29
C TYR A 134 1.97 16.08 4.07
N SER A 135 3.11 15.48 3.70
CA SER A 135 3.90 15.94 2.55
C SER A 135 3.53 15.19 1.27
N GLY A 136 3.41 15.88 0.13
CA GLY A 136 3.15 15.23 -1.17
C GLY A 136 4.32 14.43 -1.76
N LYS A 137 5.44 14.29 -1.05
CA LYS A 137 6.69 13.73 -1.58
C LYS A 137 6.94 12.26 -1.26
N HIS A 138 6.19 11.67 -0.32
CA HIS A 138 6.49 10.34 0.22
C HIS A 138 5.37 9.31 -0.01
N CYS A 139 4.41 9.59 -0.90
CA CYS A 139 3.29 8.68 -1.19
C CYS A 139 3.78 7.27 -1.57
N GLN A 140 4.82 7.17 -2.39
CA GLN A 140 5.43 5.87 -2.73
C GLN A 140 6.04 5.16 -1.52
N THR A 141 6.74 5.89 -0.65
CA THR A 141 7.34 5.37 0.59
C THR A 141 6.27 4.87 1.55
N PHE A 142 5.16 5.61 1.66
CA PHE A 142 3.99 5.21 2.46
C PHE A 142 3.34 3.94 1.90
N VAL A 143 3.10 3.87 0.60
CA VAL A 143 2.56 2.67 -0.05
C VAL A 143 3.44 1.45 0.21
N ARG A 144 4.77 1.58 0.12
CA ARG A 144 5.72 0.48 0.41
C ARG A 144 5.64 0.03 1.87
N GLU A 145 5.60 0.98 2.81
CA GLU A 145 5.44 0.64 4.22
C GLU A 145 4.09 -0.05 4.49
N HIS A 146 3.00 0.52 3.98
CA HIS A 146 1.66 -0.01 4.19
C HIS A 146 1.53 -1.42 3.61
N ALA A 147 2.10 -1.67 2.43
CA ALA A 147 2.17 -3.03 1.87
C ALA A 147 2.83 -4.01 2.85
N ALA A 148 4.02 -3.64 3.36
CA ALA A 148 4.78 -4.48 4.29
C ALA A 148 4.04 -4.72 5.61
N LEU A 149 3.34 -3.71 6.13
CA LEU A 149 2.55 -3.83 7.35
C LEU A 149 1.30 -4.69 7.14
N LEU A 150 0.57 -4.46 6.04
CA LEU A 150 -0.63 -5.21 5.70
C LEU A 150 -0.33 -6.71 5.53
N LEU A 151 0.81 -7.08 4.95
CA LEU A 151 1.23 -8.48 4.83
C LEU A 151 1.47 -9.19 6.16
N ASN A 152 1.71 -8.43 7.23
CA ASN A 152 1.89 -8.99 8.56
C ASN A 152 0.58 -9.19 9.32
N ILE A 153 -0.52 -8.61 8.82
CA ILE A 153 -1.87 -8.78 9.36
C ILE A 153 -2.49 -10.04 8.75
N CYS A 154 -3.17 -10.86 9.55
CA CYS A 154 -3.97 -11.97 9.04
C CYS A 154 -5.14 -11.43 8.20
N PRO A 155 -5.36 -11.90 6.96
CA PRO A 155 -6.49 -11.43 6.15
C PRO A 155 -7.83 -11.72 6.81
N ALA A 156 -8.02 -12.89 7.42
CA ALA A 156 -9.29 -13.22 8.08
C ALA A 156 -9.61 -12.20 9.20
N ASP A 157 -8.64 -11.96 10.10
CA ASP A 157 -8.79 -11.02 11.21
C ASP A 157 -9.04 -9.59 10.71
N LEU A 158 -8.34 -9.15 9.66
CA LEU A 158 -8.54 -7.83 9.07
C LEU A 158 -9.96 -7.67 8.53
N TYR A 159 -10.40 -8.59 7.67
CA TYR A 159 -11.69 -8.42 6.99
C TYR A 159 -12.87 -8.68 7.94
N GLU A 160 -12.73 -9.56 8.95
CA GLU A 160 -13.72 -9.70 10.02
C GLU A 160 -13.82 -8.42 10.86
N LEU A 161 -12.67 -7.78 11.16
CA LEU A 161 -12.66 -6.50 11.86
C LEU A 161 -13.36 -5.41 11.04
N LEU A 162 -13.05 -5.32 9.75
CA LEU A 162 -13.64 -4.33 8.84
C LEU A 162 -15.15 -4.49 8.66
N GLU A 163 -15.67 -5.71 8.77
CA GLU A 163 -17.12 -5.97 8.72
C GLU A 163 -17.89 -5.38 9.89
N LYS A 164 -17.24 -5.25 11.06
CA LYS A 164 -17.82 -4.69 12.28
C LYS A 164 -17.97 -3.17 12.23
N VAL A 165 -17.37 -2.50 11.24
CA VAL A 165 -17.53 -1.05 11.06
C VAL A 165 -18.94 -0.74 10.60
N THR A 166 -19.58 0.19 11.31
CA THR A 166 -20.86 0.77 10.91
C THR A 166 -20.67 1.60 9.65
N ILE A 167 -21.56 1.45 8.67
CA ILE A 167 -21.55 2.24 7.44
C ILE A 167 -21.71 3.70 7.83
N LEU A 168 -20.79 4.58 7.44
CA LEU A 168 -21.06 6.02 7.46
C LEU A 168 -22.21 6.29 6.49
N GLU A 169 -23.42 6.46 7.05
CA GLU A 169 -24.60 6.90 6.31
C GLU A 169 -24.28 8.20 5.55
N GLY A 170 -24.41 8.16 4.22
CA GLY A 170 -24.18 9.33 3.37
C GLY A 170 -23.24 9.11 2.18
N SER A 171 -22.58 7.96 2.06
CA SER A 171 -21.96 7.62 0.78
C SER A 171 -23.10 7.29 -0.21
N LYS A 172 -23.15 7.97 -1.37
CA LYS A 172 -24.06 7.63 -2.47
C LYS A 172 -23.74 6.27 -3.12
N HIS A 173 -23.00 5.42 -2.42
CA HIS A 173 -22.28 4.26 -2.91
C HIS A 173 -22.41 3.14 -1.88
N GLU A 174 -23.55 2.44 -1.91
CA GLU A 174 -24.01 1.45 -0.91
C GLU A 174 -22.97 0.35 -0.57
N ASN A 175 -21.99 0.09 -1.44
CA ASN A 175 -20.98 -0.97 -1.28
C ASN A 175 -19.59 -0.48 -0.84
N ILE A 176 -19.42 0.81 -0.54
CA ILE A 176 -18.15 1.36 -0.02
C ILE A 176 -18.32 1.77 1.44
N LYS A 177 -17.67 1.01 2.32
CA LYS A 177 -17.63 1.27 3.75
C LYS A 177 -16.40 2.13 4.08
N MET A 178 -16.64 3.39 4.38
CA MET A 178 -15.61 4.29 4.86
C MET A 178 -15.54 4.21 6.38
N PHE A 179 -14.32 4.20 6.93
CA PHE A 179 -14.11 4.14 8.36
C PHE A 179 -12.90 4.96 8.79
N THR A 180 -12.87 5.37 10.05
CA THR A 180 -11.71 5.94 10.73
C THR A 180 -11.26 5.03 11.86
N LEU A 181 -10.13 5.33 12.51
CA LEU A 181 -9.69 4.54 13.66
C LEU A 181 -10.63 4.64 14.86
N ALA A 182 -11.46 5.70 14.93
CA ALA A 182 -12.41 5.88 16.01
C ALA A 182 -13.56 4.85 15.98
N ASP A 183 -13.76 4.17 14.84
CA ASP A 183 -14.86 3.23 14.63
C ASP A 183 -14.61 1.84 15.27
N PHE A 184 -13.43 1.59 15.84
CA PHE A 184 -13.03 0.26 16.34
C PHE A 184 -12.91 0.16 17.86
N SER A 185 -13.16 -1.05 18.37
CA SER A 185 -12.81 -1.44 19.74
C SER A 185 -11.29 -1.44 19.97
N LYS A 186 -10.87 -1.64 21.22
CA LYS A 186 -9.45 -1.74 21.60
C LYS A 186 -8.69 -2.78 20.77
N GLU A 187 -9.26 -3.96 20.62
CA GLU A 187 -8.68 -5.07 19.86
C GLU A 187 -8.53 -4.72 18.38
N GLY A 188 -9.52 -4.03 17.80
CA GLY A 188 -9.47 -3.56 16.42
C GLY A 188 -8.39 -2.51 16.18
N MET A 189 -8.23 -1.58 17.13
CA MET A 189 -7.19 -0.57 17.04
C MET A 189 -5.79 -1.17 17.10
N GLU A 190 -5.54 -2.20 17.92
CA GLU A 190 -4.22 -2.84 17.98
C GLU A 190 -3.80 -3.44 16.62
N LEU A 191 -4.76 -3.97 15.85
CA LEU A 191 -4.49 -4.49 14.51
C LEU A 191 -4.14 -3.39 13.50
N LEU A 192 -4.83 -2.25 13.57
CA LEU A 192 -4.73 -1.17 12.57
C LEU A 192 -3.72 -0.07 12.92
N THR A 193 -3.39 0.10 14.22
CA THR A 193 -2.44 1.11 14.73
C THR A 193 -1.08 1.07 14.02
N PRO A 194 -0.49 -0.10 13.70
CA PRO A 194 0.75 -0.15 12.93
C PRO A 194 0.68 0.61 11.60
N LEU A 195 -0.47 0.62 10.92
CA LEU A 195 -0.66 1.31 9.63
C LEU A 195 -0.52 2.84 9.75
N ILE A 196 -0.80 3.41 10.91
CA ILE A 196 -0.72 4.86 11.12
C ILE A 196 0.55 5.32 11.83
N ARG A 197 1.47 4.40 12.18
CA ARG A 197 2.68 4.71 12.98
C ARG A 197 3.64 5.72 12.34
N SER A 198 3.48 5.98 11.04
CA SER A 198 4.25 6.97 10.29
C SER A 198 3.51 8.30 10.09
N ILE A 199 2.47 8.58 10.89
CA ILE A 199 1.78 9.87 10.90
C ILE A 199 2.79 11.02 11.05
N GLN A 200 2.87 11.91 10.06
CA GLN A 200 3.95 12.91 9.97
C GLN A 200 3.73 14.13 10.87
N SER A 201 2.47 14.52 11.04
CA SER A 201 2.08 15.75 11.74
C SER A 201 1.81 15.47 13.22
N MET A 202 2.54 16.12 14.11
CA MET A 202 2.26 16.06 15.55
C MET A 202 0.87 16.62 15.88
N LYS A 203 0.39 17.60 15.11
CA LYS A 203 -0.99 18.10 15.24
C LYS A 203 -2.02 17.01 14.92
N ALA A 204 -1.76 16.19 13.89
CA ALA A 204 -2.64 15.07 13.54
C ALA A 204 -2.55 13.95 14.58
N TYR A 205 -1.33 13.58 15.01
CA TYR A 205 -1.11 12.63 16.10
C TYR A 205 -1.82 13.04 17.40
N ASN A 206 -1.76 14.32 17.78
CA ASN A 206 -2.36 14.80 19.03
C ASN A 206 -3.89 14.68 19.03
N LYS A 207 -4.53 14.69 17.85
CA LYS A 207 -5.98 14.47 17.70
C LYS A 207 -6.40 13.02 17.86
N LEU A 208 -5.46 12.07 17.80
CA LEU A 208 -5.79 10.66 17.97
C LEU A 208 -6.31 10.40 19.39
N PRO A 209 -7.37 9.61 19.53
CA PRO A 209 -7.80 9.02 20.79
C PRO A 209 -6.66 8.39 21.61
N GLU A 210 -6.73 8.47 22.94
CA GLU A 210 -5.66 8.02 23.84
C GLU A 210 -5.43 6.50 23.77
N ASN A 211 -6.51 5.75 23.64
CA ASN A 211 -6.47 4.30 23.40
C ASN A 211 -5.67 3.93 22.14
N ILE A 212 -5.68 4.73 21.08
CA ILE A 212 -4.84 4.53 19.88
C ILE A 212 -3.37 4.83 20.18
N LYS A 213 -3.09 5.91 20.92
CA LYS A 213 -1.72 6.29 21.29
C LYS A 213 -1.04 5.20 22.14
N GLN A 214 -1.79 4.54 23.00
CA GLN A 214 -1.30 3.45 23.85
C GLN A 214 -1.33 2.07 23.15
N SER A 215 -1.94 1.96 21.95
CA SER A 215 -1.98 0.70 21.20
C SER A 215 -0.63 0.35 20.59
N LYS A 216 -0.38 -0.95 20.42
CA LYS A 216 0.88 -1.48 19.87
C LYS A 216 1.07 -1.03 18.42
N ALA A 217 2.24 -0.45 18.11
CA ALA A 217 2.58 0.07 16.79
C ALA A 217 3.80 -0.60 16.14
N SER A 218 4.60 -1.33 16.91
CA SER A 218 5.81 -2.01 16.43
C SER A 218 5.83 -3.50 16.80
N THR A 219 6.65 -4.27 16.07
CA THR A 219 6.96 -5.67 16.38
C THR A 219 7.64 -5.81 17.73
N ASP A 220 8.41 -4.80 18.13
CA ASP A 220 9.21 -4.75 19.35
C ASP A 220 8.36 -4.47 20.60
N GLY A 221 7.03 -4.30 20.43
CA GLY A 221 6.10 -4.06 21.52
C GLY A 221 5.90 -2.58 21.87
N ASP A 222 6.51 -1.65 21.12
CA ASP A 222 6.30 -0.22 21.37
C ASP A 222 4.84 0.17 21.11
N SER A 223 4.29 0.99 22.01
CA SER A 223 3.06 1.74 21.73
C SER A 223 3.27 2.76 20.60
N LEU A 224 2.19 3.25 20.02
CA LEU A 224 2.25 4.33 19.03
C LEU A 224 2.96 5.56 19.62
N GLU A 225 2.63 5.93 20.86
CA GLU A 225 3.29 7.04 21.55
C GLU A 225 4.81 6.82 21.64
N GLN A 226 5.25 5.68 22.17
CA GLN A 226 6.67 5.36 22.30
C GLN A 226 7.38 5.41 20.94
N TRP A 227 6.74 4.86 19.90
CA TRP A 227 7.26 4.91 18.53
C TRP A 227 7.42 6.35 18.03
N ILE A 228 6.39 7.19 18.18
CA ILE A 228 6.43 8.60 17.75
C ILE A 228 7.52 9.36 18.52
N GLN A 229 7.65 9.15 19.83
CA GLN A 229 8.70 9.77 20.63
C GLN A 229 10.12 9.39 20.15
N LYS A 230 10.34 8.13 19.75
CA LYS A 230 11.62 7.67 19.19
C LYS A 230 11.93 8.25 17.81
N LYS A 231 10.90 8.61 17.04
CA LYS A 231 11.04 9.04 15.63
C LYS A 231 10.82 10.54 15.42
N ARG A 232 10.47 11.30 16.47
CA ARG A 232 10.27 12.74 16.37
C ARG A 232 11.60 13.47 16.17
N VAL A 233 11.59 14.47 15.29
CA VAL A 233 12.71 15.37 15.01
C VAL A 233 12.19 16.80 14.99
N PHE A 234 12.93 17.73 15.59
CA PHE A 234 12.60 19.15 15.51
C PHE A 234 12.91 19.68 14.10
N CYS A 235 11.93 20.33 13.46
CA CYS A 235 12.11 20.96 12.16
C CYS A 235 12.22 22.49 12.36
N PRO A 236 13.42 23.08 12.27
CA PRO A 236 13.62 24.51 12.52
C PRO A 236 12.80 25.40 11.58
N VAL A 237 12.69 25.00 10.30
CA VAL A 237 11.93 25.72 9.27
C VAL A 237 10.44 25.84 9.62
N LYS A 238 9.87 24.82 10.27
CA LYS A 238 8.46 24.82 10.69
C LYS A 238 8.24 25.24 12.14
N GLY A 239 9.31 25.42 12.92
CA GLY A 239 9.23 25.68 14.36
C GLY A 239 8.49 24.58 15.14
N SER A 240 8.48 23.34 14.65
CA SER A 240 7.66 22.26 15.22
C SER A 240 8.37 20.90 15.15
N PHE A 241 7.97 19.98 16.03
CA PHE A 241 8.35 18.57 15.91
C PHE A 241 7.56 17.89 14.78
N LEU A 242 8.22 17.00 14.05
CA LEU A 242 7.64 16.14 13.03
C LEU A 242 8.06 14.69 13.30
N ASN A 243 7.23 13.72 12.92
CA ASN A 243 7.66 12.33 12.88
C ASN A 243 8.48 12.08 11.61
N TYR A 244 9.76 11.72 11.77
CA TYR A 244 10.70 11.53 10.68
C TYR A 244 10.81 10.08 10.21
N SER A 245 9.94 9.18 10.71
CA SER A 245 9.98 7.74 10.40
C SER A 245 9.95 7.46 8.89
N ILE A 246 9.12 8.18 8.13
CA ILE A 246 8.98 7.96 6.69
C ILE A 246 10.19 8.46 5.91
N HIS A 247 10.78 9.59 6.31
CA HIS A 247 11.99 10.11 5.70
C HIS A 247 13.19 9.16 5.90
N ALA A 248 13.31 8.59 7.10
CA ALA A 248 14.34 7.58 7.37
C ALA A 248 14.17 6.33 6.49
N LYS A 249 12.92 5.88 6.28
CA LYS A 249 12.62 4.76 5.37
C LYS A 249 12.94 5.08 3.93
N ASP A 250 12.62 6.30 3.49
CA ASP A 250 12.93 6.77 2.14
C ASP A 250 14.43 6.69 1.85
N ALA A 251 15.26 7.19 2.79
CA ALA A 251 16.71 7.09 2.70
C ALA A 251 17.21 5.62 2.67
N ILE A 252 16.61 4.74 3.48
CA ILE A 252 16.94 3.30 3.47
C ILE A 252 16.59 2.68 2.12
N TYR A 253 15.43 3.00 1.54
CA TYR A 253 15.03 2.47 0.24
C TYR A 253 15.91 3.00 -0.89
N ALA A 254 16.27 4.28 -0.87
CA ALA A 254 17.21 4.86 -1.82
C ALA A 254 18.57 4.13 -1.79
N ARG A 255 19.15 3.94 -0.60
CA ARG A 255 20.42 3.19 -0.44
C ARG A 255 20.31 1.73 -0.91
N LYS A 256 19.18 1.06 -0.66
CA LYS A 256 18.95 -0.30 -1.17
C LYS A 256 18.88 -0.34 -2.69
N LEU A 257 18.27 0.67 -3.32
CA LEU A 257 18.22 0.78 -4.77
C LEU A 257 19.60 1.04 -5.36
N GLU A 258 20.40 1.92 -4.75
CA GLU A 258 21.78 2.18 -5.16
C GLU A 258 22.65 0.92 -5.05
N LYS A 259 22.60 0.23 -3.90
CA LYS A 259 23.31 -1.04 -3.72
C LYS A 259 22.87 -2.11 -4.73
N ASN A 260 21.57 -2.18 -5.04
CA ASN A 260 21.09 -3.12 -6.06
C ASN A 260 21.52 -2.71 -7.47
N LYS A 261 21.64 -1.42 -7.77
CA LYS A 261 22.22 -0.95 -9.04
C LYS A 261 23.70 -1.32 -9.13
N GLU A 262 24.46 -1.17 -8.05
CA GLU A 262 25.86 -1.62 -7.99
C GLU A 262 25.97 -3.15 -8.14
N VAL A 263 25.14 -3.94 -7.45
CA VAL A 263 25.14 -5.40 -7.56
C VAL A 263 24.72 -5.85 -8.97
N VAL A 264 23.72 -5.21 -9.57
CA VAL A 264 23.33 -5.49 -10.95
C VAL A 264 24.45 -5.10 -11.90
N GLN A 265 25.11 -3.95 -11.69
CA GLN A 265 26.23 -3.51 -12.51
C GLN A 265 27.45 -4.45 -12.38
N ILE A 266 27.79 -4.90 -11.17
CA ILE A 266 28.84 -5.89 -10.91
C ILE A 266 28.48 -7.22 -11.56
N SER A 267 27.23 -7.70 -11.43
CA SER A 267 26.80 -8.95 -12.05
C SER A 267 26.80 -8.89 -13.58
N VAL A 268 26.55 -7.71 -14.16
CA VAL A 268 26.63 -7.48 -15.60
C VAL A 268 28.09 -7.35 -16.06
N GLU A 269 28.96 -6.68 -15.32
CA GLU A 269 30.40 -6.60 -15.62
C GLU A 269 31.11 -7.97 -15.45
N GLU A 270 30.75 -8.75 -14.43
CA GLU A 270 31.22 -10.12 -14.23
C GLU A 270 30.71 -11.04 -15.37
N TYR A 271 29.43 -10.93 -15.73
CA TYR A 271 28.88 -11.67 -16.86
C TYR A 271 29.52 -11.28 -18.21
N LEU A 272 29.83 -9.99 -18.41
CA LEU A 272 30.53 -9.49 -19.61
C LEU A 272 32.02 -9.89 -19.64
N ASN A 273 32.67 -10.00 -18.48
CA ASN A 273 34.06 -10.46 -18.38
C ASN A 273 34.20 -11.98 -18.54
N ASP A 274 33.22 -12.76 -18.06
CA ASP A 274 33.19 -14.22 -18.26
C ASP A 274 32.80 -14.59 -19.70
N SER A 275 31.95 -13.79 -20.35
CA SER A 275 31.61 -13.99 -21.77
C SER A 275 32.72 -13.55 -22.74
N GLN A 276 33.68 -12.71 -22.31
CA GLN A 276 34.90 -12.42 -23.08
C GLN A 276 35.99 -13.50 -22.96
N LYS A 277 35.90 -14.40 -21.96
CA LYS A 277 36.79 -15.58 -21.86
C LYS A 277 36.29 -16.81 -22.62
N LEU A 278 35.10 -16.72 -23.22
CA LEU A 278 34.51 -17.75 -24.07
C LEU A 278 34.36 -17.24 -25.51
N VAL A 279 35.44 -16.72 -26.07
CA VAL A 279 35.59 -16.55 -27.52
C VAL A 279 37.01 -16.99 -27.90
N PHE A 280 37.07 -18.27 -28.33
CA PHE A 280 38.20 -19.08 -28.83
C PHE A 280 39.26 -19.54 -27.83
#